data_AF-A0A7V0XR91-F1
#
_entry.id   AF-A0A7V0XR91-F1
#
_cell.length_a   1.000
_cell.length_b   1.000
_cell.length_c   1.000
_cell.angle_alpha   90.00
_cell.angle_beta   90.00
_cell.angle_gamma   90.00
#
_symmetry.space_group_name_H-M   'P 1'
#
loop_
_entity.id
_entity.type
_entity.pdbx_description
1 polymer ?
#
loop_
_entity_poly.entity_id
_entity_poly.type
_entity_poly.pdbx_seq_one_letter_code
_entity_poly.pdbx_strand_id
1 'polypeptide(L)'
;LESVSLGKEKDSRYMEADQFYSCTLSGSAARIAVRDWIETSLFDFRKSIAKWFKDIAIMEYDSSLKVLKTRYVGLYNLARSSQNVTNDKDVSLSRTASYLWNAAIKKTAPPLWLLTKVLQRSRMDAYGVTAERASLIKLILNRNNKGGGFMVTEKIEEGLKPVAYVCGQIFAKLESIQYAALGDVNSGIREKYFTYAMTSPAAAFGRLFNLHSKHFTKLKNEKPGLAINMDKELQELCKKDNIKSFPATFTLEEQGQFAIGYYHQRQKQFSGSK
;
A
#
# COMPACT_ATOMS: atom_id res chain seq x y z
N LEU A 1 0.78 -20.77 -3.15
CA LEU A 1 2.12 -20.33 -3.62
C LEU A 1 3.01 -21.53 -3.91
N GLU A 2 3.18 -22.45 -2.95
CA GLU A 2 3.86 -23.74 -3.19
C GLU A 2 3.23 -24.54 -4.33
N SER A 3 1.90 -24.56 -4.44
CA SER A 3 1.20 -25.19 -5.58
C SER A 3 1.52 -24.58 -6.96
N VAL A 4 1.91 -23.29 -7.03
CA VAL A 4 2.29 -22.63 -8.30
C VAL A 4 3.73 -22.97 -8.67
N SER A 5 4.62 -23.13 -7.67
CA SER A 5 6.02 -23.48 -7.89
C SER A 5 6.22 -24.97 -8.16
N LEU A 6 5.44 -25.85 -7.52
CA LEU A 6 5.68 -27.29 -7.53
C LEU A 6 5.11 -27.99 -8.77
N GLY A 7 3.97 -27.53 -9.32
CA GLY A 7 3.30 -28.28 -10.39
C GLY A 7 3.04 -29.76 -10.02
N LYS A 8 2.64 -30.59 -10.99
CA LYS A 8 2.78 -32.06 -10.85
C LYS A 8 4.19 -32.43 -11.31
N GLU A 9 5.18 -32.36 -10.43
CA GLU A 9 6.49 -32.97 -10.69
C GLU A 9 6.31 -34.50 -10.69
N LYS A 10 6.03 -35.07 -11.87
CA LYS A 10 6.33 -36.47 -12.13
C LYS A 10 7.83 -36.54 -12.39
N ASP A 11 8.53 -37.39 -11.64
CA ASP A 11 9.95 -37.72 -11.82
C ASP A 11 10.33 -37.93 -13.30
N SER A 12 10.77 -36.85 -13.97
CA SER A 12 11.43 -36.92 -15.26
C SER A 12 12.93 -36.81 -15.02
N ARG A 13 13.66 -37.91 -15.28
CA ARG A 13 15.13 -38.01 -15.17
C ARG A 13 15.88 -37.23 -16.26
N TYR A 14 15.26 -36.20 -16.85
CA TYR A 14 15.80 -35.41 -17.95
C TYR A 14 15.59 -33.93 -17.63
N MET A 15 16.66 -33.13 -17.73
CA MET A 15 16.55 -31.67 -17.73
C MET A 15 15.84 -31.23 -19.02
N GLU A 16 14.51 -31.18 -19.00
CA GLU A 16 13.77 -30.48 -20.06
C GLU A 16 13.98 -28.98 -19.85
N ALA A 17 14.81 -28.41 -20.73
CA ALA A 17 15.09 -26.99 -20.83
C ALA A 17 13.90 -26.24 -21.43
N ASP A 18 12.71 -26.39 -20.84
CA ASP A 18 11.52 -25.67 -21.26
C ASP A 18 11.79 -24.17 -21.17
N GLN A 19 11.77 -23.50 -22.32
CA GLN A 19 11.95 -22.05 -22.41
C GLN A 19 10.59 -21.34 -22.36
N PHE A 20 10.58 -20.17 -21.73
CA PHE A 20 9.48 -19.24 -21.71
C PHE A 20 9.86 -17.98 -22.48
N TYR A 21 9.02 -17.63 -23.45
CA TYR A 21 9.16 -16.43 -24.26
C TYR A 21 7.96 -15.51 -24.01
N SER A 22 8.23 -14.23 -23.74
CA SER A 22 7.20 -13.20 -23.64
C SER A 22 7.57 -11.99 -24.48
N CYS A 23 6.65 -11.58 -25.34
CA CYS A 23 6.81 -10.43 -26.21
C CYS A 23 5.72 -9.40 -25.89
N THR A 24 6.14 -8.17 -25.58
CA THR A 24 5.20 -7.05 -25.41
C THR A 24 5.13 -6.25 -26.70
N LEU A 25 3.93 -6.12 -27.27
CA LEU A 25 3.69 -5.45 -28.54
C LEU A 25 2.84 -4.19 -28.34
N SER A 26 3.02 -3.21 -29.21
CA SER A 26 2.10 -2.07 -29.31
C SER A 26 1.92 -1.63 -30.76
N GLY A 27 0.76 -1.04 -31.07
CA GLY A 27 0.55 -0.37 -32.35
C GLY A 27 1.42 0.89 -32.48
N SER A 28 1.95 1.11 -33.68
CA SER A 28 2.68 2.30 -34.10
C SER A 28 2.22 2.67 -35.51
N ALA A 29 1.09 3.38 -35.59
CA ALA A 29 0.35 3.59 -36.85
C ALA A 29 0.11 2.24 -37.55
N ALA A 30 0.63 2.04 -38.76
CA ALA A 30 0.51 0.81 -39.54
C ALA A 30 1.54 -0.28 -39.18
N ARG A 31 2.37 -0.08 -38.14
CA ARG A 31 3.44 -1.02 -37.73
C ARG A 31 3.19 -1.58 -36.34
N ILE A 32 3.69 -2.78 -36.09
CA ILE A 32 3.79 -3.34 -34.74
C ILE A 32 5.18 -3.00 -34.20
N ALA A 33 5.24 -2.36 -33.03
CA ALA A 33 6.47 -2.11 -32.32
C ALA A 33 6.64 -3.15 -31.19
N VAL A 34 7.79 -3.84 -31.20
CA VAL A 34 8.22 -4.68 -30.08
C VAL A 34 8.71 -3.77 -28.96
N ARG A 35 8.04 -3.80 -27.81
CA ARG A 35 8.36 -2.97 -26.64
C ARG A 35 9.28 -3.68 -25.65
N ASP A 36 9.16 -4.99 -25.57
CA ASP A 36 9.97 -5.82 -24.69
C ASP A 36 9.99 -7.25 -25.21
N TRP A 37 11.11 -7.93 -24.98
CA TRP A 37 11.34 -9.32 -25.28
C TRP A 37 11.98 -9.97 -24.06
N ILE A 38 11.35 -11.02 -23.55
CA ILE A 38 11.81 -11.77 -22.39
C ILE A 38 11.99 -13.22 -22.80
N GLU A 39 13.18 -13.74 -22.53
CA GLU A 39 13.55 -15.14 -22.70
C GLU A 39 14.12 -15.63 -21.37
N THR A 40 13.56 -16.72 -20.84
CA THR A 40 13.99 -17.32 -19.56
C THR A 40 13.54 -18.78 -19.50
N SER A 41 14.07 -19.56 -18.57
CA SER A 41 13.58 -20.93 -18.35
C SER A 41 12.17 -20.91 -17.73
N LEU A 42 11.35 -21.92 -18.03
CA LEU A 42 10.03 -22.10 -17.41
C LEU A 42 10.15 -22.24 -15.89
N PHE A 43 11.24 -22.82 -15.40
CA PHE A 43 11.58 -22.93 -13.99
C PHE A 43 11.78 -21.55 -13.34
N ASP A 44 12.60 -20.69 -13.94
CA ASP A 44 12.85 -19.34 -13.42
C ASP A 44 11.58 -18.47 -13.51
N PHE A 45 10.80 -18.63 -14.58
CA PHE A 45 9.50 -17.98 -14.71
C PHE A 45 8.57 -18.33 -13.54
N ARG A 46 8.39 -19.62 -13.21
CA ARG A 46 7.54 -20.06 -12.07
C ARG A 46 8.03 -19.45 -10.76
N LYS A 47 9.35 -19.44 -10.53
CA LYS A 47 9.95 -18.80 -9.34
C LYS A 47 9.68 -17.29 -9.31
N SER A 48 9.81 -16.60 -10.44
CA SER A 48 9.54 -15.18 -10.58
C SER A 48 8.08 -14.84 -10.29
N ILE A 49 7.12 -15.61 -10.83
CA ILE A 49 5.70 -15.41 -10.57
C ILE A 49 5.34 -15.70 -9.10
N ALA A 50 5.88 -16.77 -8.51
CA ALA A 50 5.68 -17.05 -7.09
C ALA A 50 6.22 -15.91 -6.20
N LYS A 51 7.40 -15.35 -6.54
CA LYS A 51 7.97 -14.19 -5.85
C LYS A 51 7.12 -12.94 -6.05
N TRP A 52 6.60 -12.71 -7.25
CA TRP A 52 5.71 -11.59 -7.55
C TRP A 52 4.46 -11.60 -6.66
N PHE A 53 3.79 -12.75 -6.54
CA PHE A 53 2.61 -12.86 -5.68
C PHE A 53 2.93 -12.62 -4.20
N LYS A 54 4.09 -13.07 -3.70
CA LYS A 54 4.56 -12.72 -2.35
C LYS A 54 4.80 -11.22 -2.18
N ASP A 55 5.39 -10.59 -3.19
CA ASP A 55 5.73 -9.16 -3.14
C ASP A 55 4.47 -8.28 -3.09
N ILE A 56 3.46 -8.60 -3.89
CA ILE A 56 2.21 -7.83 -3.98
C ILE A 56 1.17 -8.21 -2.92
N ALA A 57 1.38 -9.30 -2.16
CA ALA A 57 0.44 -9.74 -1.15
C ALA A 57 0.18 -8.63 -0.12
N ILE A 58 -1.09 -8.39 0.20
CA ILE A 58 -1.51 -7.39 1.19
C ILE A 58 -2.74 -7.90 1.93
N MET A 59 -2.85 -7.65 3.23
CA MET A 59 -4.04 -8.01 3.99
C MET A 59 -5.13 -6.96 3.83
N GLU A 60 -6.35 -7.41 3.54
CA GLU A 60 -7.54 -6.57 3.44
C GLU A 60 -8.67 -7.19 4.28
N TYR A 61 -9.45 -6.34 4.92
CA TYR A 61 -10.65 -6.75 5.64
C TYR A 61 -11.78 -7.03 4.66
N ASP A 62 -12.28 -8.25 4.68
CA ASP A 62 -13.48 -8.65 3.96
C ASP A 62 -14.70 -8.39 4.85
N SER A 63 -15.51 -7.40 4.47
CA SER A 63 -16.72 -7.04 5.23
C SER A 63 -17.81 -8.11 5.21
N SER A 64 -17.87 -8.94 4.16
CA SER A 64 -18.85 -10.01 4.04
C SER A 64 -18.52 -11.20 4.94
N LEU A 65 -17.24 -11.55 5.03
CA LEU A 65 -16.75 -12.66 5.84
C LEU A 65 -16.32 -12.23 7.25
N LYS A 66 -16.24 -10.91 7.51
CA LYS A 66 -15.76 -10.31 8.77
C LYS A 66 -14.39 -10.81 9.20
N VAL A 67 -13.50 -11.05 8.25
CA VAL A 67 -12.13 -11.53 8.48
C VAL A 67 -11.12 -10.77 7.64
N LEU A 68 -9.88 -10.70 8.11
CA LEU A 68 -8.76 -10.26 7.30
C LEU A 68 -8.32 -11.41 6.39
N LYS A 69 -8.15 -11.14 5.10
CA LYS A 69 -7.65 -12.10 4.12
C LYS A 69 -6.51 -11.51 3.31
N THR A 70 -5.56 -12.37 2.90
CA THR A 70 -4.51 -11.96 1.97
C THR A 70 -5.14 -11.77 0.60
N ARG A 71 -4.95 -10.57 0.03
CA ARG A 71 -5.35 -10.18 -1.31
C ARG A 71 -4.14 -10.19 -2.24
N TYR A 72 -4.30 -10.89 -3.36
CA TYR A 72 -3.36 -10.88 -4.47
C TYR A 72 -3.95 -10.02 -5.58
N VAL A 73 -3.42 -8.81 -5.76
CA VAL A 73 -3.97 -7.86 -6.71
C VAL A 73 -3.52 -8.21 -8.13
N GLY A 74 -4.46 -8.32 -9.07
CA GLY A 74 -4.14 -8.54 -10.48
C GLY A 74 -3.29 -7.41 -11.07
N LEU A 75 -2.39 -7.73 -11.99
CA LEU A 75 -1.41 -6.79 -12.56
C LEU A 75 -2.07 -5.53 -13.17
N TYR A 76 -3.18 -5.68 -13.88
CA TYR A 76 -3.91 -4.55 -14.44
C TYR A 76 -4.55 -3.65 -13.37
N ASN A 77 -5.01 -4.23 -12.26
CA ASN A 77 -5.55 -3.45 -11.14
C ASN A 77 -4.44 -2.66 -10.43
N LEU A 78 -3.25 -3.26 -10.27
CA LEU A 78 -2.07 -2.55 -9.81
C LEU A 78 -1.73 -1.39 -10.74
N ALA A 79 -1.70 -1.62 -12.05
CA ALA A 79 -1.38 -0.57 -13.02
C ALA A 79 -2.42 0.57 -12.98
N ARG A 80 -3.71 0.23 -12.94
CA ARG A 80 -4.82 1.19 -12.86
C ARG A 80 -4.79 2.03 -11.60
N SER A 81 -4.20 1.53 -10.52
CA SER A 81 -4.08 2.27 -9.25
C SER A 81 -3.27 3.58 -9.36
N SER A 82 -2.44 3.70 -10.41
CA SER A 82 -1.62 4.88 -10.73
C SER A 82 -2.21 5.78 -11.82
N GLN A 83 -3.29 5.34 -12.48
CA GLN A 83 -3.91 6.03 -13.62
C GLN A 83 -4.85 7.14 -13.14
N ASN A 84 -4.93 8.24 -13.90
CA ASN A 84 -6.00 9.22 -13.76
C ASN A 84 -7.20 8.80 -14.62
N VAL A 85 -8.17 8.13 -14.01
CA VAL A 85 -9.37 7.63 -14.71
C VAL A 85 -10.29 8.72 -15.26
N THR A 86 -10.12 9.98 -14.85
CA THR A 86 -10.91 11.11 -15.37
C THR A 86 -10.31 11.71 -16.65
N ASN A 87 -9.18 11.20 -17.12
CA ASN A 87 -8.51 11.67 -18.32
C ASN A 87 -8.48 10.54 -19.36
N ASP A 88 -9.36 10.61 -20.35
CA ASP A 88 -9.47 9.60 -21.41
C ASP A 88 -8.20 9.51 -22.28
N LYS A 89 -7.31 10.51 -22.23
CA LYS A 89 -6.02 10.50 -22.93
C LYS A 89 -4.88 9.89 -22.08
N ASP A 90 -5.16 9.41 -20.88
CA ASP A 90 -4.13 8.86 -19.99
C ASP A 90 -3.69 7.45 -20.43
N VAL A 91 -2.60 7.42 -21.20
CA VAL A 91 -1.93 6.20 -21.67
C VAL A 91 -1.02 5.54 -20.62
N SER A 92 -1.04 6.01 -19.37
CA SER A 92 -0.17 5.46 -18.31
C SER A 92 -0.48 4.00 -17.98
N LEU A 93 -1.72 3.54 -18.15
CA LEU A 93 -2.12 2.17 -17.81
C LEU A 93 -1.26 1.13 -18.54
N SER A 94 -1.17 1.21 -19.87
CA SER A 94 -0.41 0.25 -20.68
C SER A 94 1.09 0.31 -20.38
N ARG A 95 1.61 1.51 -20.14
CA ARG A 95 3.01 1.73 -19.78
C ARG A 95 3.33 1.13 -18.41
N THR A 96 2.51 1.40 -17.41
CA THR A 96 2.66 0.86 -16.06
C THR A 96 2.51 -0.66 -16.06
N ALA A 97 1.51 -1.21 -16.76
CA ALA A 97 1.33 -2.65 -16.88
C ALA A 97 2.57 -3.34 -17.47
N SER A 98 3.16 -2.76 -18.52
CA SER A 98 4.39 -3.28 -19.14
C SER A 98 5.58 -3.27 -18.17
N TYR A 99 5.74 -2.19 -17.38
CA TYR A 99 6.78 -2.14 -16.34
C TYR A 99 6.55 -3.15 -15.22
N LEU A 100 5.31 -3.31 -14.76
CA LEU A 100 4.98 -4.28 -13.71
C LEU A 100 5.17 -5.72 -14.19
N TRP A 101 4.87 -6.02 -15.45
CA TRP A 101 5.12 -7.33 -16.05
C TRP A 101 6.62 -7.64 -16.10
N ASN A 102 7.41 -6.67 -16.57
CA ASN A 102 8.86 -6.76 -16.54
C ASN A 102 9.40 -6.97 -15.13
N ALA A 103 8.90 -6.20 -14.15
CA ALA A 103 9.26 -6.35 -12.76
C ALA A 103 8.88 -7.76 -12.24
N ALA A 104 7.70 -8.28 -12.60
CA ALA A 104 7.27 -9.60 -12.18
C ALA A 104 8.23 -10.70 -12.63
N ILE A 105 8.66 -10.69 -13.89
CA ILE A 105 9.52 -11.73 -14.45
C ILE A 105 11.00 -11.51 -14.11
N LYS A 106 11.52 -10.30 -14.33
CA LYS A 106 12.94 -9.96 -14.14
C LYS A 106 13.30 -9.65 -12.68
N LYS A 107 12.32 -9.66 -11.76
CA LYS A 107 12.47 -9.33 -10.33
C LYS A 107 13.05 -7.92 -10.08
N THR A 108 12.95 -7.03 -11.06
CA THR A 108 13.47 -5.67 -10.97
C THR A 108 12.58 -4.77 -10.11
N ALA A 109 13.15 -3.67 -9.64
CA ALA A 109 12.41 -2.64 -8.92
C ALA A 109 11.56 -1.81 -9.90
N PRO A 110 10.25 -1.61 -9.63
CA PRO A 110 9.48 -0.65 -10.40
C PRO A 110 10.04 0.77 -10.18
N PRO A 111 9.96 1.64 -11.19
CA PRO A 111 10.55 2.97 -11.12
C PRO A 111 9.85 3.87 -10.09
N LEU A 112 10.62 4.69 -9.36
CA LEU A 112 10.10 5.54 -8.28
C LEU A 112 9.05 6.56 -8.71
N TRP A 113 9.00 6.98 -9.97
CA TRP A 113 7.93 7.88 -10.44
C TRP A 113 6.53 7.27 -10.30
N LEU A 114 6.41 5.93 -10.29
CA LEU A 114 5.16 5.24 -10.01
C LEU A 114 4.68 5.51 -8.58
N LEU A 115 5.61 5.65 -7.62
CA LEU A 115 5.29 5.98 -6.24
C LEU A 115 4.63 7.37 -6.17
N THR A 116 5.20 8.35 -6.86
CA THR A 116 4.62 9.69 -6.96
C THR A 116 3.18 9.63 -7.52
N LYS A 117 2.96 8.84 -8.58
CA LYS A 117 1.64 8.72 -9.21
C LYS A 117 0.61 8.03 -8.33
N VAL A 118 0.96 6.90 -7.70
CA VAL A 118 0.03 6.19 -6.81
C VAL A 118 -0.29 6.99 -5.54
N LEU A 119 0.69 7.74 -5.00
CA LEU A 119 0.46 8.66 -3.89
C LEU A 119 -0.41 9.85 -4.32
N GLN A 120 -0.21 10.38 -5.52
CA GLN A 120 -1.11 11.41 -6.09
C GLN A 120 -2.56 10.91 -6.15
N ARG A 121 -2.78 9.70 -6.67
CA ARG A 121 -4.13 9.12 -6.68
C ARG A 121 -4.69 8.85 -5.30
N SER A 122 -3.86 8.39 -4.37
CA SER A 122 -4.24 8.15 -2.97
C SER A 122 -4.72 9.43 -2.27
N ARG A 123 -4.26 10.62 -2.70
CA ARG A 123 -4.71 11.92 -2.18
C ARG A 123 -6.01 12.42 -2.82
N MET A 124 -6.19 12.16 -4.11
CA MET A 124 -7.28 12.78 -4.90
C MET A 124 -8.55 11.93 -4.96
N ASP A 125 -8.42 10.61 -4.88
CA ASP A 125 -9.56 9.71 -4.99
C ASP A 125 -10.28 9.54 -3.66
N ALA A 126 -11.62 9.48 -3.72
CA ALA A 126 -12.47 9.29 -2.54
C ALA A 126 -12.04 8.08 -1.69
N TYR A 127 -11.70 6.96 -2.33
CA TYR A 127 -11.26 5.74 -1.66
C TYR A 127 -9.80 5.78 -1.17
N GLY A 128 -8.99 6.75 -1.63
CA GLY A 128 -7.61 7.03 -1.18
C GLY A 128 -6.72 5.81 -1.17
N VAL A 129 -6.06 5.43 -0.07
CA VAL A 129 -5.19 4.24 -0.08
C VAL A 129 -6.04 2.96 -0.06
N THR A 130 -6.30 2.36 -1.22
CA THR A 130 -6.97 1.05 -1.39
C THR A 130 -5.98 -0.12 -1.29
N ALA A 131 -6.47 -1.36 -1.29
CA ALA A 131 -5.60 -2.55 -1.30
C ALA A 131 -4.68 -2.59 -2.53
N GLU A 132 -5.17 -2.19 -3.71
CA GLU A 132 -4.39 -2.09 -4.94
C GLU A 132 -3.24 -1.11 -4.79
N ARG A 133 -3.51 0.06 -4.19
CA ARG A 133 -2.52 1.12 -3.99
C ARG A 133 -1.51 0.73 -2.92
N ALA A 134 -1.98 0.17 -1.80
CA ALA A 134 -1.12 -0.33 -0.75
C ALA A 134 -0.19 -1.43 -1.27
N SER A 135 -0.73 -2.38 -2.04
CA SER A 135 0.06 -3.44 -2.70
C SER A 135 1.14 -2.87 -3.63
N LEU A 136 0.79 -1.89 -4.48
CA LEU A 136 1.75 -1.25 -5.37
C LEU A 136 2.81 -0.44 -4.60
N ILE A 137 2.42 0.35 -3.59
CA ILE A 137 3.35 1.11 -2.77
C ILE A 137 4.32 0.17 -2.04
N LYS A 138 3.82 -0.91 -1.41
CA LYS A 138 4.63 -1.95 -0.76
C LYS A 138 5.65 -2.53 -1.74
N LEU A 139 5.20 -2.94 -2.93
CA LEU A 139 6.06 -3.51 -3.97
C LEU A 139 7.21 -2.54 -4.33
N ILE A 140 6.90 -1.26 -4.56
CA ILE A 140 7.89 -0.25 -4.94
C ILE A 140 8.89 -0.03 -3.80
N LEU A 141 8.41 0.21 -2.57
CA LEU A 141 9.27 0.47 -1.42
C LEU A 141 10.22 -0.70 -1.16
N ASN A 142 9.70 -1.92 -1.11
CA ASN A 142 10.48 -3.11 -0.80
C ASN A 142 11.53 -3.42 -1.87
N ARG A 143 11.20 -3.27 -3.16
CA ARG A 143 12.15 -3.57 -4.23
C ARG A 143 13.18 -2.45 -4.46
N ASN A 144 12.88 -1.22 -4.05
CA ASN A 144 13.84 -0.11 -4.08
C ASN A 144 14.66 0.01 -2.79
N ASN A 145 14.43 -0.84 -1.78
CA ASN A 145 15.18 -0.85 -0.53
C ASN A 145 16.57 -1.49 -0.69
N LYS A 146 17.49 -0.77 -1.33
CA LYS A 146 18.87 -1.25 -1.59
C LYS A 146 19.75 -1.32 -0.33
N GLY A 147 19.38 -0.59 0.72
CA GLY A 147 20.17 -0.46 1.95
C GLY A 147 19.77 -1.40 3.09
N GLY A 148 18.84 -2.34 2.86
CA GLY A 148 18.38 -3.25 3.91
C GLY A 148 17.59 -2.57 5.03
N GLY A 149 16.96 -1.42 4.74
CA GLY A 149 16.09 -0.71 5.67
C GLY A 149 14.78 -1.45 5.95
N PHE A 150 13.79 -0.73 6.48
CA PHE A 150 12.49 -1.30 6.80
C PHE A 150 11.79 -1.93 5.59
N MET A 151 11.42 -3.21 5.72
CA MET A 151 10.64 -3.95 4.73
C MET A 151 9.18 -3.98 5.16
N VAL A 152 8.31 -3.55 4.25
CA VAL A 152 6.87 -3.56 4.47
C VAL A 152 6.33 -4.97 4.28
N THR A 153 5.69 -5.53 5.30
CA THR A 153 5.05 -6.85 5.24
C THR A 153 3.58 -6.74 4.81
N GLU A 154 2.84 -7.86 4.78
CA GLU A 154 1.44 -7.87 4.32
C GLU A 154 0.45 -7.22 5.30
N LYS A 155 0.85 -7.09 6.57
CA LYS A 155 0.04 -6.55 7.67
C LYS A 155 0.93 -5.87 8.71
N ILE A 156 0.33 -5.33 9.77
CA ILE A 156 1.08 -4.83 10.91
C ILE A 156 1.77 -6.01 11.60
N GLU A 157 3.10 -5.92 11.69
CA GLU A 157 3.93 -6.82 12.50
C GLU A 157 4.52 -6.10 13.71
N GLU A 158 4.96 -6.89 14.69
CA GLU A 158 5.69 -6.39 15.84
C GLU A 158 7.12 -5.98 15.46
N GLY A 159 7.73 -5.11 16.26
CA GLY A 159 9.04 -4.54 15.98
C GLY A 159 9.01 -3.06 15.62
N LEU A 160 10.22 -2.51 15.52
CA LEU A 160 10.51 -1.09 15.29
C LEU A 160 10.07 -0.68 13.88
N LYS A 161 9.34 0.43 13.79
CA LYS A 161 8.85 0.97 12.50
C LYS A 161 9.41 2.36 12.23
N PRO A 162 9.58 2.75 10.95
CA PRO A 162 9.93 4.11 10.61
C PRO A 162 8.88 5.11 11.12
N VAL A 163 9.33 6.29 11.53
CA VAL A 163 8.46 7.37 12.03
C VAL A 163 7.33 7.68 11.04
N ALA A 164 7.61 7.68 9.74
CA ALA A 164 6.62 7.97 8.72
C ALA A 164 5.49 6.93 8.69
N TYR A 165 5.81 5.65 8.82
CA TYR A 165 4.81 4.58 8.93
C TYR A 165 3.91 4.78 10.16
N VAL A 166 4.51 5.08 11.30
CA VAL A 166 3.78 5.27 12.57
C VAL A 166 2.89 6.51 12.50
N CYS A 167 3.36 7.60 11.87
CA CYS A 167 2.54 8.77 11.59
C CYS A 167 1.29 8.40 10.78
N GLY A 168 1.41 7.51 9.80
CA GLY A 168 0.27 6.96 9.05
C GLY A 168 -0.73 6.23 9.97
N GLN A 169 -0.23 5.40 10.90
CA GLN A 169 -1.08 4.70 11.87
C GLN A 169 -1.79 5.67 12.82
N ILE A 170 -1.07 6.67 13.34
CA ILE A 170 -1.63 7.73 14.19
C ILE A 170 -2.75 8.45 13.43
N PHE A 171 -2.51 8.83 12.17
CA PHE A 171 -3.51 9.50 11.35
C PHE A 171 -4.79 8.66 11.19
N ALA A 172 -4.68 7.37 10.89
CA ALA A 172 -5.82 6.45 10.82
C ALA A 172 -6.57 6.32 12.16
N LYS A 173 -5.86 6.36 13.29
CA LYS A 173 -6.49 6.33 14.61
C LYS A 173 -7.24 7.63 14.92
N LEU A 174 -6.67 8.79 14.59
CA LEU A 174 -7.35 10.09 14.73
C LEU A 174 -8.62 10.17 13.86
N GLU A 175 -8.56 9.67 12.63
CA GLU A 175 -9.73 9.56 11.74
C GLU A 175 -10.82 8.68 12.37
N SER A 176 -10.44 7.51 12.92
CA SER A 176 -11.38 6.61 13.60
C SER A 176 -12.02 7.26 14.83
N ILE A 177 -11.28 8.04 15.62
CA ILE A 177 -11.83 8.76 16.79
C ILE A 177 -12.84 9.82 16.34
N GLN A 178 -12.53 10.58 15.28
CA GLN A 178 -13.47 11.53 14.70
C GLN A 178 -14.76 10.81 14.25
N TYR A 179 -14.64 9.69 13.53
CA TYR A 179 -15.79 8.92 13.09
C TYR A 179 -16.62 8.39 14.28
N ALA A 180 -15.98 7.90 15.34
CA ALA A 180 -16.68 7.43 16.53
C ALA A 180 -17.47 8.55 17.26
N ALA A 181 -16.97 9.79 17.20
CA ALA A 181 -17.54 10.95 17.86
C ALA A 181 -18.62 11.69 17.03
N LEU A 182 -18.45 11.75 15.71
CA LEU A 182 -19.29 12.56 14.82
C LEU A 182 -20.05 11.74 13.76
N GLY A 183 -19.71 10.47 13.57
CA GLY A 183 -20.21 9.67 12.46
C GLY A 183 -19.57 10.06 11.13
N ASP A 184 -20.30 9.85 10.04
CA ASP A 184 -19.89 10.27 8.72
C ASP A 184 -20.06 11.78 8.56
N VAL A 185 -19.01 12.46 8.10
CA VAL A 185 -18.98 13.91 7.93
C VAL A 185 -18.53 14.25 6.52
N ASN A 186 -19.19 15.23 5.90
CA ASN A 186 -18.92 15.62 4.51
C ASN A 186 -17.45 15.99 4.23
N SER A 187 -16.70 16.44 5.23
CA SER A 187 -15.28 16.77 5.09
C SER A 187 -14.55 16.54 6.41
N GLY A 188 -14.01 15.34 6.56
CA GLY A 188 -13.30 14.89 7.74
C GLY A 188 -11.81 15.25 7.73
N ILE A 189 -11.11 14.71 8.72
CA ILE A 189 -9.66 14.86 8.88
C ILE A 189 -8.92 14.38 7.63
N ARG A 190 -9.35 13.28 7.02
CA ARG A 190 -8.71 12.71 5.84
C ARG A 190 -8.74 13.67 4.65
N GLU A 191 -9.91 14.19 4.30
CA GLU A 191 -10.09 15.07 3.14
C GLU A 191 -9.27 16.36 3.28
N LYS A 192 -9.14 16.86 4.52
CA LYS A 192 -8.47 18.15 4.80
C LYS A 192 -6.97 18.01 5.07
N TYR A 193 -6.54 16.94 5.72
CA TYR A 193 -5.21 16.86 6.31
C TYR A 193 -4.36 15.68 5.81
N PHE A 194 -4.89 14.71 5.05
CA PHE A 194 -4.11 13.54 4.65
C PHE A 194 -2.84 13.93 3.89
N THR A 195 -2.98 14.78 2.86
CA THR A 195 -1.83 15.30 2.10
C THR A 195 -0.88 16.08 3.00
N TYR A 196 -1.40 16.95 3.87
CA TYR A 196 -0.58 17.81 4.71
C TYR A 196 0.20 17.02 5.77
N ALA A 197 -0.41 16.01 6.39
CA ALA A 197 0.24 15.12 7.34
C ALA A 197 1.30 14.24 6.66
N MET A 198 1.05 13.82 5.42
CA MET A 198 2.00 13.05 4.64
C MET A 198 3.18 13.90 4.14
N THR A 199 3.00 15.18 3.81
CA THR A 199 4.13 16.00 3.30
C THR A 199 4.85 16.80 4.38
N SER A 200 4.14 17.22 5.43
CA SER A 200 4.63 18.15 6.47
C SER A 200 4.10 17.78 7.87
N PRO A 201 4.53 16.64 8.43
CA PRO A 201 3.91 16.03 9.60
C PRO A 201 3.98 16.91 10.86
N ALA A 202 5.11 17.57 11.15
CA ALA A 202 5.23 18.41 12.36
C ALA A 202 4.13 19.47 12.47
N ALA A 203 3.88 20.20 11.38
CA ALA A 203 2.89 21.27 11.38
C ALA A 203 1.45 20.71 11.31
N ALA A 204 1.24 19.58 10.62
CA ALA A 204 -0.05 18.94 10.50
C ALA A 204 -0.52 18.30 11.82
N PHE A 205 0.33 17.51 12.47
CA PHE A 205 -0.05 16.77 13.69
C PHE A 205 -0.34 17.70 14.87
N GLY A 206 0.35 18.83 15.00
CA GLY A 206 -0.01 19.83 16.01
C GLY A 206 -1.45 20.31 15.88
N ARG A 207 -1.93 20.55 14.65
CA ARG A 207 -3.33 20.93 14.39
C ARG A 207 -4.29 19.76 14.62
N LEU A 208 -3.91 18.55 14.18
CA LEU A 208 -4.72 17.35 14.32
C LEU A 208 -4.96 16.97 15.78
N PHE A 209 -3.95 17.07 16.65
CA PHE A 209 -4.12 16.80 18.09
C PHE A 209 -5.06 17.81 18.77
N ASN A 210 -5.03 19.08 18.36
CA ASN A 210 -5.98 20.09 18.85
C ASN A 210 -7.42 19.79 18.41
N LEU A 211 -7.62 19.38 17.16
CA LEU A 211 -8.94 18.95 16.66
C LEU A 211 -9.42 17.68 17.40
N HIS A 212 -8.53 16.72 17.56
CA HIS A 212 -8.78 15.47 18.28
C HIS A 212 -9.28 15.71 19.69
N SER A 213 -8.72 16.66 20.45
CA SER A 213 -9.16 16.96 21.82
C SER A 213 -10.66 17.25 21.91
N LYS A 214 -11.23 17.96 20.92
CA LYS A 214 -12.67 18.26 20.86
C LYS A 214 -13.49 17.01 20.56
N HIS A 215 -13.08 16.22 19.57
CA HIS A 215 -13.76 14.96 19.21
C HIS A 215 -13.71 13.96 20.37
N PHE A 216 -12.56 13.87 21.03
CA PHE A 216 -12.33 13.03 22.18
C PHE A 216 -13.22 13.43 23.37
N THR A 217 -13.34 14.73 23.66
CA THR A 217 -14.22 15.22 24.73
C THR A 217 -15.67 14.81 24.50
N LYS A 218 -16.17 14.96 23.27
CA LYS A 218 -17.51 14.50 22.90
C LYS A 218 -17.65 12.99 23.06
N LEU A 219 -16.70 12.22 22.53
CA LEU A 219 -16.70 10.75 22.62
C LEU A 219 -16.66 10.27 24.07
N LYS A 220 -15.88 10.93 24.93
CA LYS A 220 -15.78 10.61 26.36
C LYS A 220 -17.12 10.81 27.08
N ASN A 221 -17.89 11.82 26.71
CA ASN A 221 -19.21 12.08 27.30
C ASN A 221 -20.26 11.07 26.84
N GLU A 222 -20.25 10.69 25.56
CA GLU A 222 -21.27 9.78 24.99
C GLU A 222 -20.92 8.29 25.17
N LYS A 223 -19.63 7.93 25.05
CA LYS A 223 -19.11 6.55 25.02
C LYS A 223 -17.77 6.45 25.78
N PRO A 224 -17.76 6.63 27.11
CA PRO A 224 -16.53 6.74 27.89
C PRO A 224 -15.59 5.52 27.77
N GLY A 225 -16.13 4.29 27.77
CA GLY A 225 -15.32 3.08 27.63
C GLY A 225 -14.60 3.00 26.27
N LEU A 226 -15.30 3.35 25.19
CA LEU A 226 -14.71 3.41 23.85
C LEU A 226 -13.63 4.49 23.77
N ALA A 227 -13.90 5.68 24.34
CA ALA A 227 -12.92 6.76 24.39
C ALA A 227 -11.62 6.32 25.06
N ILE A 228 -11.70 5.68 26.23
CA ILE A 228 -10.53 5.19 26.98
C ILE A 228 -9.72 4.20 26.14
N ASN A 229 -10.37 3.24 25.48
CA ASN A 229 -9.68 2.24 24.66
C ASN A 229 -8.98 2.89 23.45
N MET A 230 -9.66 3.79 22.75
CA MET A 230 -9.09 4.46 21.59
C MET A 230 -7.92 5.38 21.95
N ASP A 231 -7.98 6.06 23.09
CA ASP A 231 -6.89 6.90 23.60
C ASP A 231 -5.68 6.06 24.03
N LYS A 232 -5.91 4.93 24.71
CA LYS A 232 -4.82 3.99 25.06
C LYS A 232 -4.07 3.52 23.82
N GLU A 233 -4.79 3.06 22.79
CA GLU A 233 -4.18 2.66 21.53
C GLU A 233 -3.43 3.81 20.83
N LEU A 234 -3.95 5.03 20.87
CA LEU A 234 -3.28 6.21 20.32
C LEU A 234 -1.98 6.52 21.07
N GLN A 235 -2.02 6.49 22.41
CA GLN A 235 -0.86 6.70 23.26
C GLN A 235 0.19 5.61 23.04
N GLU A 236 -0.22 4.35 22.86
CA GLU A 236 0.69 3.25 22.53
C GLU A 236 1.43 3.50 21.21
N LEU A 237 0.75 3.97 20.17
CA LEU A 237 1.41 4.34 18.91
C LEU A 237 2.41 5.48 19.09
N CYS A 238 2.09 6.49 19.90
CA CYS A 238 3.00 7.59 20.19
C CYS A 238 4.22 7.16 21.03
N LYS A 239 4.05 6.20 21.95
CA LYS A 239 5.11 5.71 22.85
C LYS A 239 6.02 4.67 22.20
N LYS A 240 5.44 3.69 21.50
CA LYS A 240 6.11 2.45 21.08
C LYS A 240 7.29 2.68 20.14
N ASP A 241 7.21 3.71 19.30
CA ASP A 241 8.21 3.97 18.27
C ASP A 241 9.06 5.22 18.58
N ASN A 242 9.08 5.66 19.84
CA ASN A 242 9.96 6.71 20.36
C ASN A 242 9.94 8.00 19.48
N ILE A 243 8.74 8.44 19.08
CA ILE A 243 8.57 9.69 18.35
C ILE A 243 8.91 10.83 19.31
N LYS A 244 10.20 11.19 19.37
CA LYS A 244 10.69 12.34 20.15
C LYS A 244 10.18 13.66 19.57
N SER A 245 10.04 13.70 18.25
CA SER A 245 9.50 14.84 17.50
C SER A 245 8.99 14.39 16.14
N PHE A 246 7.94 15.03 15.65
CA PHE A 246 7.52 14.88 14.26
C PHE A 246 8.52 15.58 13.33
N PRO A 247 8.89 14.97 12.19
CA PRO A 247 9.80 15.60 11.24
C PRO A 247 9.14 16.77 10.51
N ALA A 248 9.96 17.68 9.94
CA ALA A 248 9.44 18.82 9.20
C ALA A 248 8.79 18.39 7.88
N THR A 249 9.42 17.46 7.17
CA THR A 249 8.98 16.93 5.87
C THR A 249 9.33 15.45 5.75
N PHE A 250 8.63 14.74 4.84
CA PHE A 250 8.94 13.35 4.47
C PHE A 250 9.49 13.26 3.04
N THR A 251 10.48 12.39 2.82
CA THR A 251 10.90 11.96 1.48
C THR A 251 9.78 11.22 0.75
N LEU A 252 9.93 10.97 -0.56
CA LEU A 252 8.90 10.26 -1.33
C LEU A 252 8.65 8.84 -0.77
N GLU A 253 9.70 8.14 -0.37
CA GLU A 253 9.65 6.82 0.23
C GLU A 253 8.98 6.84 1.60
N GLU A 254 9.30 7.84 2.43
CA GLU A 254 8.64 8.06 3.72
C GLU A 254 7.15 8.40 3.56
N GLN A 255 6.78 9.18 2.54
CA GLN A 255 5.37 9.39 2.18
C GLN A 255 4.69 8.07 1.79
N GLY A 256 5.39 7.18 1.09
CA GLY A 256 4.96 5.82 0.84
C GLY A 256 4.74 5.02 2.12
N GLN A 257 5.69 5.07 3.05
CA GLN A 257 5.59 4.41 4.35
C GLN A 257 4.41 4.92 5.16
N PHE A 258 4.17 6.24 5.17
CA PHE A 258 2.99 6.86 5.77
C PHE A 258 1.69 6.30 5.18
N ALA A 259 1.58 6.24 3.85
CA ALA A 259 0.39 5.73 3.18
C ALA A 259 0.12 4.26 3.52
N ILE A 260 1.16 3.41 3.61
CA ILE A 260 1.01 2.02 4.03
C ILE A 260 0.61 1.92 5.51
N GLY A 261 1.29 2.65 6.40
CA GLY A 261 0.98 2.62 7.83
C GLY A 261 -0.48 3.00 8.09
N TYR A 262 -0.96 4.02 7.38
CA TYR A 262 -2.37 4.40 7.35
C TYR A 262 -3.29 3.25 6.89
N TYR A 263 -2.99 2.63 5.75
CA TYR A 263 -3.79 1.52 5.22
C TYR A 263 -3.85 0.34 6.19
N HIS A 264 -2.70 -0.14 6.67
CA HIS A 264 -2.60 -1.25 7.59
C HIS A 264 -3.36 -1.00 8.90
N GLN A 265 -3.29 0.22 9.45
CA GLN A 265 -4.03 0.56 10.65
C GLN A 265 -5.55 0.54 10.41
N ARG A 266 -6.02 1.03 9.26
CA ARG A 266 -7.45 0.95 8.89
C ARG A 266 -7.95 -0.47 8.78
N GLN A 267 -7.19 -1.34 8.11
CA GLN A 267 -7.57 -2.76 8.01
C GLN A 267 -7.66 -3.43 9.39
N LYS A 268 -6.70 -3.13 10.29
CA LYS A 268 -6.74 -3.61 11.67
C LYS A 268 -7.98 -3.09 12.41
N GLN A 269 -8.31 -1.81 12.28
CA GLN A 269 -9.48 -1.22 12.93
C GLN A 269 -10.79 -1.85 12.46
N PHE A 270 -10.96 -2.11 11.16
CA PHE A 270 -12.14 -2.79 10.64
C PHE A 270 -12.32 -4.21 11.21
N SER A 271 -11.21 -4.93 11.42
CA SER A 271 -11.26 -6.27 12.04
C SER A 271 -11.57 -6.26 13.55
N GLY A 272 -11.28 -5.14 14.23
CA GLY A 272 -11.48 -4.98 15.68
C GLY A 272 -12.84 -4.42 16.06
N SER A 273 -13.56 -3.80 15.12
CA SER A 273 -14.96 -3.35 15.31
C SER A 273 -15.91 -4.54 15.30
N LYS A 274 -15.95 -5.29 16.41
CA LYS A 274 -17.00 -6.26 16.73
C LYS A 274 -17.99 -5.68 17.71
#